data_AF-A0A7M7MIQ3-F1
#
_entry.id   AF-A0A7M7MIQ3-F1
#
_cell.length_a   1.000
_cell.length_b   1.000
_cell.length_c   1.000
_cell.angle_alpha   90.00
_cell.angle_beta   90.00
_cell.angle_gamma   90.00
#
_symmetry.space_group_name_H-M   'P 1'
#
loop_
_entity.id
_entity.type
_entity.pdbx_description
1 polymer ?
#
loop_
_entity_poly.entity_id
_entity_poly.type
_entity_poly.pdbx_seq_one_letter_code
_entity_poly.pdbx_strand_id
1 'polypeptide(L)'
;MSCPNDQAVLEALFNPLLAEVPVEIHEEDSAEDAWTPFDEEARAVAVAEAGLYNEAHQLLSDLLNRSTSDNERAALLNDRAQVSRLLGNLTDATEDLDAVLALGVNRRAQRQALTQKALIERVSGRRETAKAFLERAATMGSRFARAQIEAEPTNPYARLCNAMVKKMFEELKAGFSS
;
A
#
# COMPACT_ATOMS: atom_id res chain seq x y z
N MET A 1 27.22 -16.28 -0.18
CA MET A 1 26.02 -16.75 -0.88
C MET A 1 24.85 -16.04 -0.22
N SER A 2 24.26 -15.06 -0.91
CA SER A 2 23.05 -14.35 -0.44
C SER A 2 21.87 -15.28 -0.71
N CYS A 3 21.14 -15.72 0.30
CA CYS A 3 19.97 -16.56 0.08
C CYS A 3 18.82 -15.70 -0.51
N PRO A 4 17.80 -16.30 -1.16
CA PRO A 4 16.65 -15.55 -1.66
C PRO A 4 15.96 -14.68 -0.59
N ASN A 5 16.03 -15.11 0.68
CA ASN A 5 15.53 -14.34 1.82
C ASN A 5 16.36 -13.08 2.10
N ASP A 6 17.69 -13.14 1.96
CA ASP A 6 18.57 -11.97 2.11
C ASP A 6 18.31 -10.94 1.00
N GLN A 7 18.04 -11.41 -0.23
CA GLN A 7 17.69 -10.52 -1.33
C GLN A 7 16.35 -9.81 -1.08
N ALA A 8 15.35 -10.51 -0.56
CA ALA A 8 14.05 -9.93 -0.20
C ALA A 8 14.16 -8.91 0.94
N VAL A 9 14.97 -9.21 1.96
CA VAL A 9 15.24 -8.30 3.09
C VAL A 9 15.97 -7.05 2.63
N LEU A 10 17.00 -7.19 1.79
CA LEU A 10 17.73 -6.05 1.22
C LEU A 10 16.83 -5.22 0.30
N GLU A 11 15.97 -5.86 -0.48
CA GLU A 11 14.99 -5.14 -1.29
C GLU A 11 13.99 -4.38 -0.43
N ALA A 12 13.49 -4.94 0.68
CA ALA A 12 12.62 -4.23 1.60
C ALA A 12 13.30 -3.01 2.26
N LEU A 13 14.60 -3.13 2.59
CA LEU A 13 15.39 -2.05 3.19
C LEU A 13 15.73 -0.93 2.21
N PHE A 14 16.05 -1.25 0.96
CA PHE A 14 16.57 -0.29 -0.03
C PHE A 14 15.55 0.13 -1.10
N ASN A 15 14.39 -0.52 -1.15
CA ASN A 15 13.27 -0.09 -1.97
C ASN A 15 12.22 0.59 -1.08
N PRO A 16 12.15 1.94 -1.06
CA PRO A 16 11.11 2.64 -0.31
C PRO A 16 9.68 2.33 -0.79
N LEU A 17 9.53 1.63 -1.92
CA LEU A 17 8.25 1.11 -2.42
C LEU A 17 7.85 -0.25 -1.80
N LEU A 18 8.77 -0.90 -1.09
CA LEU A 18 8.55 -2.14 -0.32
C LEU A 18 8.50 -1.90 1.18
N ALA A 19 8.96 -0.74 1.66
CA ALA A 19 8.68 -0.30 3.02
C ALA A 19 7.16 -0.34 3.23
N GLU A 20 6.70 -0.78 4.40
CA GLU A 20 5.28 -0.75 4.73
C GLU A 20 4.82 0.70 4.86
N VAL A 21 4.49 1.30 3.73
CA VAL A 21 3.80 2.58 3.67
C VAL A 21 2.30 2.26 3.69
N PRO A 22 1.51 2.97 4.51
CA PRO A 22 0.07 3.08 4.30
C PRO A 22 -0.22 3.29 2.81
N VAL A 23 -1.25 2.63 2.27
CA VAL A 23 -1.67 2.93 0.90
C VAL A 23 -2.33 4.30 0.93
N GLU A 24 -1.54 5.34 0.68
CA GLU A 24 -2.04 6.70 0.57
C GLU A 24 -2.94 6.83 -0.66
N ILE A 25 -4.12 7.39 -0.42
CA ILE A 25 -5.11 7.64 -1.46
C ILE A 25 -4.84 9.04 -1.98
N HIS A 26 -4.48 9.16 -3.25
CA HIS A 26 -4.34 10.46 -3.87
C HIS A 26 -5.73 11.09 -4.04
N GLU A 27 -5.93 12.32 -3.56
CA GLU A 27 -7.21 13.06 -3.63
C GLU A 27 -7.75 13.22 -5.06
N GLU A 28 -6.88 13.10 -6.08
CA GLU A 28 -7.25 13.13 -7.50
C GLU A 28 -7.71 11.78 -8.10
N ASP A 29 -7.79 10.70 -7.31
CA ASP A 29 -8.40 9.44 -7.73
C ASP A 29 -9.93 9.61 -7.75
N SER A 30 -10.51 9.93 -8.92
CA SER A 30 -11.96 10.01 -9.23
C SER A 30 -12.89 10.40 -8.06
N ALA A 31 -13.27 11.68 -8.00
CA ALA A 31 -14.19 12.25 -7.00
C ALA A 31 -15.56 11.56 -6.90
N GLU A 32 -15.93 10.70 -7.86
CA GLU A 32 -17.19 9.92 -7.86
C GLU A 32 -17.25 8.82 -6.79
N ASP A 33 -16.11 8.41 -6.20
CA ASP A 33 -16.03 7.34 -5.17
C ASP A 33 -15.80 7.90 -3.75
N ALA A 34 -16.41 9.03 -3.41
CA ALA A 34 -16.22 9.69 -2.11
C ALA A 34 -16.83 8.87 -0.95
N TRP A 35 -16.00 8.03 -0.31
CA TRP A 35 -16.28 7.46 1.01
C TRP A 35 -15.85 8.46 2.09
N THR A 36 -16.76 8.80 2.99
CA THR A 36 -16.44 9.59 4.18
C THR A 36 -16.43 8.66 5.38
N PRO A 37 -15.26 8.47 6.03
CA PRO A 37 -15.18 7.74 7.29
C PRO A 37 -16.13 8.35 8.31
N PHE A 38 -16.81 7.50 9.07
CA PHE A 38 -17.61 7.93 10.22
C PHE A 38 -16.73 8.06 11.47
N ASP A 39 -17.21 8.76 12.50
CA ASP A 39 -16.40 9.18 13.65
C ASP A 39 -15.63 8.02 14.32
N GLU A 40 -16.24 6.84 14.41
CA GLU A 40 -15.62 5.69 15.06
C GLU A 40 -14.56 5.01 14.17
N GLU A 41 -14.75 4.96 12.84
CA GLU A 41 -13.74 4.52 11.87
C GLU A 41 -12.53 5.46 11.92
N ALA A 42 -12.78 6.78 11.85
CA ALA A 42 -11.73 7.79 11.96
C ALA A 42 -10.95 7.69 13.27
N ARG A 43 -11.63 7.37 14.39
CA ARG A 43 -10.98 7.12 15.67
C ARG A 43 -10.08 5.88 15.61
N ALA A 44 -10.55 4.78 15.01
CA ALA A 44 -9.75 3.57 14.90
C ALA A 44 -8.49 3.79 14.05
N VAL A 45 -8.60 4.56 12.96
CA VAL A 45 -7.46 4.99 12.13
C VAL A 45 -6.48 5.84 12.94
N ALA A 46 -6.96 6.83 13.70
CA ALA A 46 -6.09 7.67 14.54
C ALA A 46 -5.33 6.86 15.60
N VAL A 47 -5.96 5.82 16.17
CA VAL A 47 -5.29 4.88 17.10
C VAL A 47 -4.21 4.08 16.39
N ALA A 48 -4.45 3.65 15.14
CA ALA A 48 -3.43 2.99 14.32
C ALA A 48 -2.26 3.93 14.00
N GLU A 49 -2.53 5.18 13.63
CA GLU A 49 -1.51 6.21 13.37
C GLU A 49 -0.66 6.53 14.60
N ALA A 50 -1.22 6.39 15.80
CA ALA A 50 -0.48 6.50 17.06
C ALA A 50 0.39 5.27 17.38
N GLY A 51 0.41 4.24 16.51
CA GLY A 51 1.18 3.02 16.68
C GLY A 51 0.52 1.97 17.59
N LEU A 52 -0.72 2.20 18.03
CA LEU A 52 -1.47 1.31 18.91
C LEU A 52 -2.22 0.24 18.10
N TYR A 53 -1.49 -0.54 17.31
CA TYR A 53 -2.07 -1.42 16.29
C TYR A 53 -3.02 -2.49 16.85
N ASN A 54 -2.71 -3.08 18.01
CA ASN A 54 -3.59 -4.07 18.64
C ASN A 54 -4.94 -3.45 19.05
N GLU A 55 -4.93 -2.23 19.56
CA GLU A 55 -6.15 -1.51 19.96
C GLU A 55 -6.95 -1.12 18.72
N ALA A 56 -6.29 -0.58 17.69
CA ALA A 56 -6.93 -0.27 16.42
C ALA A 56 -7.58 -1.50 15.77
N HIS A 57 -6.89 -2.64 15.77
CA HIS A 57 -7.40 -3.90 15.23
C HIS A 57 -8.67 -4.37 15.97
N GLN A 58 -8.70 -4.24 17.30
CA GLN A 58 -9.88 -4.56 18.11
C GLN A 58 -11.04 -3.62 17.78
N LEU A 59 -10.81 -2.31 17.75
CA LEU A 59 -11.83 -1.31 17.40
C LEU A 59 -12.44 -1.59 16.02
N LEU A 60 -11.60 -1.86 15.01
CA LEU A 60 -12.04 -2.19 13.66
C LEU A 60 -12.84 -3.50 13.61
N SER A 61 -12.45 -4.51 14.40
CA SER A 61 -13.18 -5.78 14.49
C SER A 61 -14.55 -5.61 15.13
N ASP A 62 -14.65 -4.82 16.21
CA ASP A 62 -15.91 -4.50 16.86
C ASP A 62 -16.83 -3.70 15.93
N LEU A 63 -16.27 -2.74 15.18
CA LEU A 63 -16.96 -2.01 14.13
C LEU A 63 -17.49 -2.92 13.02
N LEU A 64 -16.68 -3.86 12.52
CA LEU A 64 -17.10 -4.82 11.51
C LEU A 64 -18.26 -5.70 11.98
N ASN A 65 -18.27 -6.10 13.24
CA ASN A 65 -19.34 -6.93 13.81
C ASN A 65 -20.70 -6.22 13.87
N ARG A 66 -20.71 -4.89 13.98
CA ARG A 66 -21.94 -4.07 14.02
C ARG A 66 -22.26 -3.34 12.72
N SER A 67 -21.36 -3.36 11.75
CA SER A 67 -21.56 -2.76 10.43
C SER A 67 -22.79 -3.36 9.72
N THR A 68 -23.54 -2.52 9.03
CA THR A 68 -24.79 -2.94 8.37
C THR A 68 -24.78 -2.74 6.86
N SER A 69 -23.92 -1.85 6.37
CA SER A 69 -23.77 -1.54 4.95
C SER A 69 -22.54 -2.21 4.36
N ASP A 70 -22.65 -2.76 3.15
CA ASP A 70 -21.49 -3.31 2.44
C ASP A 70 -20.40 -2.26 2.19
N ASN A 71 -20.76 -0.98 2.03
CA ASN A 71 -19.78 0.09 1.86
C ASN A 71 -18.97 0.32 3.16
N GLU A 72 -19.63 0.32 4.31
CA GLU A 72 -18.97 0.41 5.63
C GLU A 72 -18.04 -0.79 5.83
N ARG A 73 -18.54 -1.99 5.52
CA ARG A 73 -17.78 -3.23 5.61
C ARG A 73 -16.53 -3.18 4.76
N ALA A 74 -16.65 -2.73 3.50
CA ALA A 74 -15.52 -2.64 2.59
C ALA A 74 -14.45 -1.64 3.05
N ALA A 75 -14.84 -0.52 3.66
CA ALA A 75 -13.90 0.44 4.24
C ALA A 75 -13.19 -0.15 5.47
N LEU A 76 -13.95 -0.66 6.44
CA LEU A 76 -13.41 -1.22 7.68
C LEU A 76 -12.51 -2.45 7.44
N LEU A 77 -12.84 -3.30 6.46
CA LEU A 77 -11.98 -4.41 6.06
C LEU A 77 -10.65 -3.93 5.45
N ASN A 78 -10.66 -2.84 4.67
CA ASN A 78 -9.42 -2.27 4.13
C ASN A 78 -8.51 -1.73 5.25
N ASP A 79 -9.09 -1.02 6.21
CA ASP A 79 -8.35 -0.45 7.34
C ASP A 79 -7.83 -1.57 8.25
N ARG A 80 -8.65 -2.59 8.53
CA ARG A 80 -8.22 -3.73 9.33
C ARG A 80 -7.11 -4.52 8.64
N ALA A 81 -7.22 -4.75 7.33
CA ALA A 81 -6.14 -5.37 6.56
C ALA A 81 -4.84 -4.58 6.66
N GLN A 82 -4.90 -3.24 6.60
CA GLN A 82 -3.72 -2.40 6.75
C GLN A 82 -3.10 -2.55 8.15
N VAL A 83 -3.92 -2.53 9.21
CA VAL A 83 -3.44 -2.77 10.58
C VAL A 83 -2.86 -4.17 10.75
N SER A 84 -3.50 -5.19 10.17
CA SER A 84 -3.00 -6.57 10.18
C SER A 84 -1.65 -6.71 9.49
N ARG A 85 -1.43 -5.99 8.38
CA ARG A 85 -0.10 -5.90 7.73
C ARG A 85 0.94 -5.30 8.66
N LEU A 86 0.62 -4.16 9.32
CA LEU A 86 1.51 -3.50 10.28
C LEU A 86 1.85 -4.37 11.50
N LEU A 87 0.96 -5.30 11.86
CA LEU A 87 1.19 -6.33 12.88
C LEU A 87 1.98 -7.55 12.36
N GLY A 88 2.32 -7.58 11.09
CA GLY A 88 2.98 -8.71 10.42
C GLY A 88 2.06 -9.88 10.08
N ASN A 89 0.75 -9.73 10.27
CA ASN A 89 -0.24 -10.77 10.01
C ASN A 89 -0.78 -10.68 8.58
N LEU A 90 0.02 -11.17 7.63
CA LEU A 90 -0.29 -11.11 6.20
C LEU A 90 -1.45 -12.05 5.80
N THR A 91 -1.71 -13.11 6.57
CA THR A 91 -2.81 -14.04 6.30
C THR A 91 -4.14 -13.36 6.55
N ASP A 92 -4.37 -12.83 7.75
CA ASP A 92 -5.61 -12.13 8.10
C ASP A 92 -5.81 -10.90 7.21
N ALA A 93 -4.73 -10.18 6.90
CA ALA A 93 -4.80 -9.09 5.93
C ALA A 93 -5.29 -9.56 4.56
N THR A 94 -4.78 -10.69 4.05
CA THR A 94 -5.20 -11.21 2.74
C THR A 94 -6.67 -11.62 2.74
N GLU A 95 -7.14 -12.25 3.82
CA GLU A 95 -8.55 -12.64 3.97
C GLU A 95 -9.49 -11.43 3.95
N ASP A 96 -9.14 -10.36 4.67
CA ASP A 96 -9.91 -9.12 4.67
C ASP A 96 -9.95 -8.47 3.29
N LEU A 97 -8.82 -8.43 2.58
CA LEU A 97 -8.74 -7.86 1.24
C LEU A 97 -9.53 -8.67 0.22
N ASP A 98 -9.55 -10.00 0.34
CA ASP A 98 -10.40 -10.85 -0.48
C ASP A 98 -11.89 -10.62 -0.20
N ALA A 99 -12.26 -10.42 1.06
CA ALA A 99 -13.62 -10.06 1.43
C ALA A 99 -14.05 -8.71 0.82
N VAL A 100 -13.18 -7.69 0.81
CA VAL A 100 -13.45 -6.42 0.11
C VAL A 100 -13.75 -6.64 -1.38
N LEU A 101 -12.92 -7.42 -2.06
CA LEU A 101 -13.10 -7.69 -3.49
C LEU A 101 -14.35 -8.53 -3.78
N ALA A 102 -14.73 -9.42 -2.87
CA ALA A 102 -15.93 -10.23 -2.97
C ALA A 102 -17.21 -9.40 -2.78
N LEU A 103 -17.19 -8.37 -1.91
CA LEU A 103 -18.32 -7.44 -1.78
C LEU A 103 -18.58 -6.70 -3.10
N GLY A 104 -17.53 -6.40 -3.88
CA GLY A 104 -17.67 -5.78 -5.20
C GLY A 104 -18.27 -4.37 -5.18
N VAL A 105 -18.40 -3.78 -4.00
CA VAL A 105 -18.87 -2.41 -3.78
C VAL A 105 -17.72 -1.43 -3.83
N ASN A 106 -18.02 -0.16 -4.08
CA ASN A 106 -17.10 0.97 -3.98
C ASN A 106 -15.75 0.79 -4.72
N ARG A 107 -15.55 1.49 -5.84
CA ARG A 107 -14.32 1.32 -6.64
C ARG A 107 -13.08 1.77 -5.88
N ARG A 108 -13.18 2.75 -4.97
CA ARG A 108 -12.07 3.18 -4.09
C ARG A 108 -11.63 2.03 -3.17
N ALA A 109 -12.58 1.39 -2.47
CA ALA A 109 -12.28 0.25 -1.59
C ALA A 109 -11.62 -0.91 -2.36
N GLN A 110 -12.08 -1.19 -3.58
CA GLN A 110 -11.49 -2.22 -4.43
C GLN A 110 -10.08 -1.84 -4.91
N ARG A 111 -9.83 -0.58 -5.29
CA ARG A 111 -8.49 -0.09 -5.65
C ARG A 111 -7.51 -0.25 -4.48
N GLN A 112 -7.93 0.13 -3.28
CA GLN A 112 -7.13 -0.03 -2.06
C GLN A 112 -6.84 -1.51 -1.81
N ALA A 113 -7.84 -2.38 -1.90
CA ALA A 113 -7.62 -3.80 -1.67
C ALA A 113 -6.64 -4.41 -2.67
N LEU A 114 -6.78 -4.10 -3.96
CA LEU A 114 -5.86 -4.59 -5.00
C LEU A 114 -4.43 -4.08 -4.79
N THR A 115 -4.25 -2.82 -4.43
CA THR A 115 -2.92 -2.24 -4.17
C THR A 115 -2.28 -2.83 -2.92
N GLN A 116 -3.04 -3.04 -1.84
CA GLN A 116 -2.56 -3.73 -0.65
C GLN A 116 -2.17 -5.18 -0.93
N LYS A 117 -2.98 -5.93 -1.70
CA LYS A 117 -2.63 -7.29 -2.13
C LYS A 117 -1.35 -7.32 -2.94
N ALA A 118 -1.15 -6.36 -3.84
CA ALA A 118 0.10 -6.26 -4.59
C ALA A 118 1.32 -6.10 -3.68
N LEU A 119 1.22 -5.28 -2.63
CA LEU A 119 2.32 -5.11 -1.67
C LEU A 119 2.65 -6.42 -0.93
N ILE A 120 1.62 -7.16 -0.48
CA ILE A 120 1.78 -8.48 0.17
C ILE A 120 2.49 -9.47 -0.75
N GLU A 121 2.08 -9.53 -2.03
CA GLU A 121 2.67 -10.40 -3.03
C GLU A 121 4.13 -10.04 -3.32
N ARG A 122 4.49 -8.74 -3.34
CA ARG A 122 5.88 -8.30 -3.51
C ARG A 122 6.77 -8.71 -2.35
N VAL A 123 6.32 -8.52 -1.11
CA VAL A 123 7.05 -8.96 0.09
C VAL A 123 7.27 -10.48 0.06
N SER A 124 6.32 -11.21 -0.51
CA SER A 124 6.42 -12.66 -0.71
C SER A 124 7.23 -13.10 -1.94
N GLY A 125 7.84 -12.16 -2.68
CA GLY A 125 8.62 -12.44 -3.89
C GLY A 125 7.80 -12.80 -5.14
N ARG A 126 6.46 -12.76 -5.07
CA ARG A 126 5.52 -13.12 -6.15
C ARG A 126 5.25 -11.93 -7.07
N ARG A 127 6.30 -11.48 -7.78
CA ARG A 127 6.29 -10.23 -8.56
C ARG A 127 5.23 -10.18 -9.66
N GLU A 128 5.08 -11.25 -10.44
CA GLU A 128 4.09 -11.30 -11.52
C GLU A 128 2.66 -11.19 -10.99
N THR A 129 2.37 -11.86 -9.86
CA THR A 129 1.07 -11.76 -9.19
C THR A 129 0.83 -10.35 -8.66
N ALA A 130 1.85 -9.74 -8.04
CA ALA A 130 1.76 -8.36 -7.58
C ALA A 130 1.46 -7.39 -8.71
N LYS A 131 2.16 -7.55 -9.84
CA LYS A 131 1.98 -6.72 -11.04
C LYS A 131 0.56 -6.84 -11.59
N ALA A 132 0.01 -8.05 -11.67
CA ALA A 132 -1.37 -8.26 -12.10
C ALA A 132 -2.39 -7.52 -11.20
N PHE A 133 -2.18 -7.52 -9.88
CA PHE A 133 -3.02 -6.74 -8.97
C PHE A 133 -2.89 -5.23 -9.17
N LEU A 134 -1.68 -4.71 -9.38
CA LEU A 134 -1.46 -3.29 -9.69
C LEU A 134 -2.09 -2.90 -11.02
N GLU A 135 -1.97 -3.71 -12.07
CA GLU A 135 -2.57 -3.43 -13.38
C GLU A 135 -4.10 -3.35 -13.28
N ARG A 136 -4.70 -4.25 -12.49
CA ARG A 136 -6.13 -4.20 -12.19
C ARG A 136 -6.51 -2.94 -11.41
N ALA A 137 -5.72 -2.54 -10.41
CA ALA A 137 -5.98 -1.29 -9.69
C ALA A 137 -5.82 -0.04 -10.59
N ALA A 138 -4.82 -0.04 -11.47
CA ALA A 138 -4.51 1.05 -12.40
C ALA A 138 -5.60 1.25 -13.47
N THR A 139 -6.18 0.15 -13.97
CA THR A 139 -7.34 0.17 -14.87
C THR A 139 -8.60 0.68 -14.18
N MET A 140 -8.72 0.46 -12.87
CA MET A 140 -9.77 1.06 -12.03
C MET A 140 -9.51 2.53 -11.65
N GLY A 141 -8.38 3.10 -12.08
CA GLY A 141 -8.03 4.50 -11.88
C GLY A 141 -7.04 4.80 -10.76
N SER A 142 -6.45 3.79 -10.10
CA SER A 142 -5.49 4.02 -9.01
C SER A 142 -4.21 4.65 -9.53
N ARG A 143 -3.91 5.89 -9.09
CA ARG A 143 -2.62 6.54 -9.37
C ARG A 143 -1.47 5.87 -8.65
N PHE A 144 -1.69 5.47 -7.40
CA PHE A 144 -0.70 4.69 -6.64
C PHE A 144 -0.27 3.46 -7.44
N ALA A 145 -1.22 2.69 -7.98
CA ALA A 145 -0.89 1.50 -8.76
C ALA A 145 -0.08 1.81 -10.03
N ARG A 146 -0.44 2.88 -10.76
CA ARG A 146 0.32 3.33 -11.94
C ARG A 146 1.74 3.73 -11.58
N ALA A 147 1.92 4.50 -10.50
CA ALA A 147 3.23 4.90 -10.02
C ALA A 147 4.08 3.70 -9.60
N GLN A 148 3.48 2.69 -8.96
CA GLN A 148 4.16 1.46 -8.57
C GLN A 148 4.61 0.63 -9.79
N ILE A 149 3.79 0.54 -10.84
CA ILE A 149 4.15 -0.13 -12.10
C ILE A 149 5.27 0.64 -12.81
N GLU A 150 5.17 1.97 -12.90
CA GLU A 150 6.18 2.82 -13.54
C GLU A 150 7.53 2.75 -12.81
N ALA A 151 7.51 2.60 -11.49
CA ALA A 151 8.71 2.50 -10.69
C ALA A 151 9.34 1.09 -10.69
N GLU A 152 8.60 0.04 -11.05
CA GLU A 152 9.06 -1.36 -11.13
C GLU A 152 10.32 -1.59 -12.00
N PRO A 153 10.45 -1.01 -13.22
CA PRO A 153 11.65 -1.20 -14.05
C PRO A 153 12.92 -0.56 -13.49
N THR A 154 12.82 0.39 -12.56
CA THR A 154 13.98 0.96 -11.87
C THR A 154 14.35 0.12 -10.66
N ASN A 155 15.31 -0.79 -10.84
CA ASN A 155 16.02 -1.38 -9.71
C ASN A 155 16.47 -0.25 -8.75
N PRO A 156 16.21 -0.33 -7.43
CA PRO A 156 16.64 0.68 -6.47
C PRO A 156 18.13 1.01 -6.58
N TYR A 157 18.98 0.05 -6.96
CA TYR A 157 20.38 0.30 -7.30
C TYR A 157 20.53 1.22 -8.52
N ALA A 158 19.79 0.99 -9.60
CA ALA A 158 19.80 1.88 -10.76
C ALA A 158 19.29 3.28 -10.39
N ARG A 159 18.28 3.41 -9.53
CA ARG A 159 17.77 4.71 -9.08
C ARG A 159 18.75 5.44 -8.17
N LEU A 160 19.42 4.75 -7.24
CA LEU A 160 20.44 5.31 -6.36
C LEU A 160 21.70 5.69 -7.14
N CYS A 161 22.11 4.85 -8.09
CA CYS A 161 23.16 5.16 -9.05
C CYS A 161 22.79 6.39 -9.88
N ASN A 162 21.58 6.46 -10.43
CA ASN A 162 21.11 7.60 -11.22
C ASN A 162 21.07 8.88 -10.37
N ALA A 163 20.64 8.80 -9.10
CA ALA A 163 20.62 9.92 -8.17
C ALA A 163 22.04 10.39 -7.80
N MET A 164 22.97 9.47 -7.53
CA MET A 164 24.38 9.81 -7.27
C MET A 164 25.06 10.41 -8.49
N VAL A 165 24.84 9.85 -9.69
CA VAL A 165 25.36 10.40 -10.95
C VAL A 165 24.80 11.79 -11.19
N LYS A 166 23.49 12.00 -11.01
CA LYS A 166 22.86 13.30 -11.15
C LYS A 166 23.47 14.34 -10.20
N LYS A 167 23.66 13.97 -8.93
CA LYS A 167 24.30 14.82 -7.91
C LYS A 167 25.74 15.19 -8.29
N MET A 168 26.54 14.24 -8.77
CA MET A 168 27.90 14.53 -9.29
C MET A 168 27.88 15.54 -10.43
N PHE A 169 26.95 15.43 -11.39
CA PHE A 169 26.83 16.38 -12.49
C PHE A 169 26.39 17.78 -12.04
N GLU A 170 25.52 17.88 -11.03
CA GLU A 170 25.10 19.15 -10.43
C GLU A 170 26.26 19.84 -9.69
N GLU A 171 27.05 19.08 -8.92
CA GLU A 171 28.25 19.58 -8.23
C GLU A 171 29.34 20.05 -9.21
N LEU A 172 29.56 19.30 -10.30
CA LEU A 172 30.46 19.71 -11.39
C LEU A 172 30.00 21.02 -12.05
N LYS A 173 28.70 21.16 -12.35
CA LYS A 173 28.14 22.41 -12.93
C LYS A 173 28.30 23.61 -12.01
N ALA A 174 28.13 23.42 -10.69
CA ALA A 174 28.32 24.48 -9.70
C ALA A 174 29.79 24.91 -9.62
N GLY A 175 30.73 23.94 -9.67
CA GLY A 175 32.17 24.22 -9.66
C GLY A 175 32.70 24.95 -10.91
N PHE A 176 32.04 24.84 -12.06
CA PHE A 176 32.39 25.58 -13.28
C PHE A 176 31.78 26.98 -13.39
N SER A 177 30.90 27.37 -12.46
CA SER A 177 30.29 28.71 -12.41
C SER A 177 30.98 29.63 -11.38
N SER A 178 32.19 29.28 -10.94
CA SER A 178 33.04 30.04 -10.01
C SER A 178 34.22 30.68 -10.72
#